data_AF-A0AAD4AE95-F1
#
_entry.id   AF-A0AAD4AE95-F1
#
_cell.length_a   1.000
_cell.length_b   1.000
_cell.length_c   1.000
_cell.angle_alpha   90.00
_cell.angle_beta   90.00
_cell.angle_gamma   90.00
#
_symmetry.space_group_name_H-M   'P 1'
#
loop_
_entity.id
_entity.type
_entity.pdbx_description
1 polymer ?
#
loop_
_entity_poly.entity_id
_entity_poly.type
_entity_poly.pdbx_seq_one_letter_code
_entity_poly.pdbx_strand_id
1 'polypeptide(L)'
;MKFDCSTLFIDVQKSALFKDSKTFADAIPNVSWQHAEESYLACKPKNKAELTRFIASQFSFTANRELDELQGIESVPDYIAALWARLKRPAMAQDEGSLLALPHSYIVPGGRFNEIYYWDSYFTALGLEDKGDIKQIEAMVDNFVDLITRFDCVPNGNRVYYTSRSQPPVLSLMVEMLLPYKNQDHDWLLKVTNAMKAEHDFWHRGEALLNANYTSHKRVVRVNEAVILNRFWDDNTTPRPESYKEDVQLAAQLSEPEKGHFYRNIRAACESGWDFSARWLDDGVNLSTINTTNRIPVDLNCLLYKLETMLNTCCSALGERNLSAEFEMRALQRKLAINELLWCKKSRFYFDYDLSREQLSPVFSLASCVPLFAGVSDAAEADYVAEHLAKDFLKEGGLVSCLSDTKEQWDSPNGWAPQQWFAVKGLLDYGHTALAEQIRLRWITMIEMDFKNRGCLLEKYNVVSPNQTAGGGEYQVQQGFGWTNGVTSRFYNLPK
;
A
#
# COMPACT_ATOMS: atom_id res chain seq x y z
N MET A 1 -4.73 -25.73 -11.34
CA MET A 1 -3.39 -25.61 -10.74
C MET A 1 -2.84 -24.24 -11.13
N LYS A 2 -2.20 -23.50 -10.21
CA LYS A 2 -1.63 -22.17 -10.47
C LYS A 2 -0.12 -22.30 -10.74
N PHE A 3 0.46 -21.38 -11.52
CA PHE A 3 1.89 -21.40 -11.89
C PHE A 3 2.81 -21.40 -10.66
N ASP A 4 2.50 -20.61 -9.65
CA ASP A 4 3.23 -20.49 -8.38
C ASP A 4 3.19 -21.74 -7.50
N CYS A 5 2.35 -22.72 -7.85
CA CYS A 5 2.28 -24.03 -7.20
C CYS A 5 2.98 -25.15 -8.01
N SER A 6 3.53 -24.83 -9.19
CA SER A 6 4.19 -25.81 -10.06
C SER A 6 5.56 -26.23 -9.54
N THR A 7 6.04 -27.40 -9.97
CA THR A 7 7.38 -27.90 -9.60
C THR A 7 8.45 -26.98 -10.14
N LEU A 8 8.32 -26.58 -11.42
CA LEU A 8 9.19 -25.62 -12.08
C LEU A 8 9.34 -24.32 -11.29
N PHE A 9 8.23 -23.75 -10.83
CA PHE A 9 8.26 -22.49 -10.08
C PHE A 9 9.05 -22.62 -8.77
N ILE A 10 8.72 -23.64 -7.99
CA ILE A 10 9.34 -23.88 -6.69
C ILE A 10 10.85 -24.14 -6.86
N ASP A 11 11.24 -24.95 -7.85
CA ASP A 11 12.63 -25.29 -8.10
C ASP A 11 13.45 -24.08 -8.58
N VAL A 12 12.86 -23.23 -9.44
CA VAL A 12 13.50 -21.97 -9.86
C VAL A 12 13.72 -21.04 -8.68
N GLN A 13 12.71 -20.83 -7.83
CA GLN A 13 12.84 -19.96 -6.66
C GLN A 13 13.89 -20.49 -5.67
N LYS A 14 13.87 -21.78 -5.37
CA LYS A 14 14.83 -22.42 -4.44
C LYS A 14 16.26 -22.45 -4.99
N SER A 15 16.45 -22.50 -6.30
CA SER A 15 17.78 -22.47 -6.92
C SER A 15 18.48 -21.11 -6.81
N ALA A 16 17.77 -20.06 -6.37
CA ALA A 16 18.22 -18.68 -6.39
C ALA A 16 18.80 -18.30 -7.77
N LEU A 17 18.09 -18.68 -8.83
CA LEU A 17 18.50 -18.40 -10.21
C LEU A 17 18.57 -16.89 -10.43
N PHE A 18 17.54 -16.19 -9.96
CA PHE A 18 17.46 -14.73 -9.94
C PHE A 18 17.77 -14.20 -8.54
N LYS A 19 18.32 -12.98 -8.48
CA LYS A 19 18.60 -12.29 -7.22
C LYS A 19 17.32 -11.89 -6.48
N ASP A 20 16.29 -11.49 -7.24
CA ASP A 20 14.97 -11.09 -6.77
C ASP A 20 13.94 -12.16 -7.16
N SER A 21 13.24 -12.73 -6.18
CA SER A 21 12.20 -13.74 -6.38
C SER A 21 11.07 -13.26 -7.30
N LYS A 22 10.79 -11.95 -7.34
CA LYS A 22 9.77 -11.36 -8.20
C LYS A 22 10.11 -11.47 -9.68
N THR A 23 11.41 -11.57 -10.05
CA THR A 23 11.82 -11.72 -11.45
C THR A 23 11.17 -12.94 -12.11
N PHE A 24 11.08 -14.07 -11.39
CA PHE A 24 10.43 -15.27 -11.94
C PHE A 24 8.92 -15.29 -11.74
N ALA A 25 8.41 -14.63 -10.69
CA ALA A 25 6.97 -14.42 -10.53
C ALA A 25 6.36 -13.59 -11.68
N ASP A 26 7.17 -12.74 -12.31
CA ASP A 26 6.79 -11.90 -13.44
C ASP A 26 7.16 -12.48 -14.81
N ALA A 27 7.76 -13.67 -14.84
CA ALA A 27 8.20 -14.30 -16.09
C ALA A 27 7.01 -14.55 -17.03
N ILE A 28 7.17 -14.18 -18.30
CA ILE A 28 6.14 -14.32 -19.32
C ILE A 28 6.42 -15.64 -20.07
N PRO A 29 5.56 -16.66 -19.97
CA PRO A 29 5.78 -17.90 -20.70
C PRO A 29 5.66 -17.65 -22.21
N ASN A 30 6.61 -18.17 -22.99
CA ASN A 30 6.63 -18.00 -24.45
C ASN A 30 5.44 -18.68 -25.14
N VAL A 31 4.85 -19.70 -24.51
CA VAL A 31 3.66 -20.43 -24.99
C VAL A 31 2.59 -20.49 -23.90
N SER A 32 2.87 -21.20 -22.81
CA SER A 32 2.05 -21.23 -21.59
C SER A 32 2.89 -21.78 -20.44
N TRP A 33 2.52 -21.48 -19.19
CA TRP A 33 3.25 -22.01 -18.05
C TRP A 33 3.06 -23.54 -17.89
N GLN A 34 1.91 -24.09 -18.34
CA GLN A 34 1.66 -25.52 -18.35
C GLN A 34 2.61 -26.25 -19.30
N HIS A 35 2.79 -25.70 -20.51
CA HIS A 35 3.74 -26.24 -21.48
C HIS A 35 5.19 -26.21 -20.94
N ALA A 36 5.55 -25.11 -20.26
CA ALA A 36 6.85 -24.99 -19.62
C ALA A 36 7.03 -26.02 -18.48
N GLU A 37 6.02 -26.24 -17.63
CA GLU A 37 6.04 -27.26 -16.57
C GLU A 37 6.20 -28.68 -17.17
N GLU A 38 5.41 -29.04 -18.19
CA GLU A 38 5.51 -30.33 -18.86
C GLU A 38 6.91 -30.56 -19.45
N SER A 39 7.46 -29.54 -20.12
CA SER A 39 8.82 -29.57 -20.68
C SER A 39 9.89 -29.68 -19.60
N TYR A 40 9.69 -29.03 -18.46
CA TYR A 40 10.59 -29.08 -17.31
C TYR A 40 10.64 -30.48 -16.71
N LEU A 41 9.46 -31.07 -16.47
CA LEU A 41 9.33 -32.42 -15.91
C LEU A 41 9.89 -33.50 -16.85
N ALA A 42 9.90 -33.27 -18.16
CA ALA A 42 10.53 -34.15 -19.15
C ALA A 42 12.05 -33.98 -19.22
N CYS A 43 12.55 -32.74 -19.24
CA CYS A 43 13.98 -32.45 -19.41
C CYS A 43 14.79 -32.67 -18.12
N LYS A 44 14.20 -32.35 -16.96
CA LYS A 44 14.81 -32.41 -15.61
C LYS A 44 16.23 -31.83 -15.56
N PRO A 45 16.39 -30.51 -15.73
CA PRO A 45 17.68 -29.83 -15.62
C PRO A 45 18.43 -30.22 -14.33
N LYS A 46 19.68 -30.68 -14.46
CA LYS A 46 20.44 -31.28 -13.34
C LYS A 46 21.27 -30.28 -12.54
N ASN A 47 21.49 -29.09 -13.09
CA ASN A 47 22.32 -28.06 -12.47
C ASN A 47 21.82 -26.66 -12.87
N LYS A 48 22.37 -25.63 -12.20
CA LYS A 48 21.99 -24.23 -12.41
C LYS A 48 22.15 -23.78 -13.86
N ALA A 49 23.20 -24.20 -14.56
CA ALA A 49 23.45 -23.80 -15.95
C ALA A 49 22.45 -24.41 -16.94
N GLU A 50 22.05 -25.66 -16.74
CA GLU A 50 20.96 -26.28 -17.49
C GLU A 50 19.62 -25.60 -17.21
N LEU A 51 19.33 -25.29 -15.94
CA LEU A 51 18.12 -24.56 -15.57
C LEU A 51 18.08 -23.16 -16.19
N THR A 52 19.19 -22.42 -16.18
CA THR A 52 19.29 -21.11 -16.84
C THR A 52 18.93 -21.21 -18.33
N ARG A 53 19.51 -22.17 -19.05
CA ARG A 53 19.22 -22.37 -20.48
C ARG A 53 17.78 -22.78 -20.72
N PHE A 54 17.24 -23.64 -19.87
CA PHE A 54 15.84 -24.04 -19.92
C PHE A 54 14.91 -22.82 -19.78
N ILE A 55 15.11 -22.01 -18.73
CA ILE A 55 14.29 -20.81 -18.50
C ILE A 55 14.40 -19.82 -19.66
N ALA A 56 15.62 -19.56 -20.16
CA ALA A 56 15.82 -18.67 -21.31
C ALA A 56 15.12 -19.17 -22.60
N SER A 57 14.86 -20.48 -22.72
CA SER A 57 14.11 -21.03 -23.86
C SER A 57 12.59 -20.97 -23.69
N GLN A 58 12.09 -20.93 -22.45
CA GLN A 58 10.66 -21.05 -22.13
C GLN A 58 10.00 -19.74 -21.73
N PHE A 59 10.77 -18.75 -21.27
CA PHE A 59 10.23 -17.51 -20.72
C PHE A 59 10.92 -16.28 -21.30
N SER A 60 10.15 -15.19 -21.37
CA SER A 60 10.59 -13.84 -21.65
C SER A 60 10.41 -12.95 -20.41
N PHE A 61 11.13 -11.83 -20.36
CA PHE A 61 11.09 -10.87 -19.25
C PHE A 61 10.90 -9.44 -19.77
N THR A 62 10.10 -8.66 -19.07
CA THR A 62 9.86 -7.24 -19.40
C THR A 62 11.11 -6.40 -19.12
N ALA A 63 11.43 -5.46 -20.00
CA ALA A 63 12.51 -4.49 -19.80
C ALA A 63 12.04 -3.30 -18.95
N ASN A 64 12.88 -2.85 -18.00
CA ASN A 64 12.60 -1.72 -17.10
C ASN A 64 13.06 -0.39 -17.72
N ARG A 65 12.31 0.12 -18.71
CA ARG A 65 12.68 1.32 -19.49
C ARG A 65 12.66 2.62 -18.68
N GLU A 66 11.93 2.64 -17.57
CA GLU A 66 11.88 3.81 -16.67
C GLU A 66 13.18 4.05 -15.90
N LEU A 67 14.08 3.07 -15.86
CA LEU A 67 15.40 3.19 -15.22
C LEU A 67 16.45 3.86 -16.11
N ASP A 68 16.17 4.06 -17.40
CA ASP A 68 17.09 4.74 -18.30
C ASP A 68 17.36 6.18 -17.82
N GLU A 69 18.56 6.71 -18.04
CA GLU A 69 18.87 8.08 -17.64
C GLU A 69 18.00 9.10 -18.41
N LEU A 70 17.58 10.17 -17.73
CA LEU A 70 16.91 11.31 -18.35
C LEU A 70 17.94 12.41 -18.61
N GLN A 71 18.36 12.57 -19.87
CA GLN A 71 19.36 13.58 -20.24
C GLN A 71 18.79 15.00 -20.20
N GLY A 72 19.59 15.95 -19.72
CA GLY A 72 19.27 17.38 -19.75
C GLY A 72 18.25 17.83 -18.70
N ILE A 73 18.03 17.05 -17.65
CA ILE A 73 17.15 17.41 -16.53
C ILE A 73 17.99 17.89 -15.35
N GLU A 74 17.78 19.14 -14.92
CA GLU A 74 18.56 19.78 -13.85
C GLU A 74 17.73 20.05 -12.59
N SER A 75 16.40 19.86 -12.64
CA SER A 75 15.48 20.14 -11.54
C SER A 75 14.55 18.97 -11.23
N VAL A 76 14.14 18.85 -9.97
CA VAL A 76 13.16 17.85 -9.52
C VAL A 76 11.80 18.02 -10.22
N PRO A 77 11.23 19.24 -10.35
CA PRO A 77 9.99 19.43 -11.11
C PRO A 77 10.07 18.94 -12.57
N ASP A 78 11.17 19.25 -13.27
CA ASP A 78 11.35 18.80 -14.67
C ASP A 78 11.50 17.27 -14.76
N TYR A 79 12.20 16.67 -13.78
CA TYR A 79 12.31 15.22 -13.66
C TYR A 79 10.93 14.56 -13.52
N ILE A 80 10.13 15.06 -12.57
CA ILE A 80 8.78 14.55 -12.32
C ILE A 80 7.92 14.67 -13.59
N ALA A 81 7.96 15.83 -14.25
CA ALA A 81 7.19 16.07 -15.48
C ALA A 81 7.55 15.08 -16.60
N ALA A 82 8.83 14.80 -16.80
CA ALA A 82 9.31 13.87 -17.81
C ALA A 82 9.00 12.40 -17.48
N LEU A 83 9.08 12.04 -16.20
CA LEU A 83 9.00 10.65 -15.78
C LEU A 83 7.58 10.06 -15.87
N TRP A 84 6.53 10.89 -15.79
CA TRP A 84 5.14 10.41 -15.94
C TRP A 84 4.90 9.62 -17.22
N ALA A 85 5.51 10.02 -18.33
CA ALA A 85 5.38 9.30 -19.59
C ALA A 85 6.06 7.91 -19.55
N ARG A 86 7.11 7.75 -18.76
CA ARG A 86 7.86 6.49 -18.61
C ARG A 86 7.21 5.52 -17.62
N LEU A 87 6.56 6.05 -16.59
CA LEU A 87 5.79 5.26 -15.63
C LEU A 87 4.42 4.84 -16.17
N LYS A 88 3.96 5.45 -17.27
CA LYS A 88 2.70 5.09 -17.90
C LYS A 88 2.80 3.72 -18.57
N ARG A 89 1.79 2.89 -18.35
CA ARG A 89 1.55 1.62 -19.06
C ARG A 89 0.26 1.75 -19.87
N PRO A 90 0.20 1.16 -21.07
CA PRO A 90 -0.99 1.21 -21.92
C PRO A 90 -2.10 0.32 -21.35
N ALA A 91 -3.32 0.50 -21.88
CA ALA A 91 -4.38 -0.47 -21.70
C ALA A 91 -3.99 -1.81 -22.33
N MET A 92 -4.49 -2.91 -21.77
CA MET A 92 -4.25 -4.27 -22.23
C MET A 92 -5.57 -5.02 -22.33
N ALA A 93 -5.77 -5.76 -23.42
CA ALA A 93 -6.99 -6.53 -23.65
C ALA A 93 -6.95 -7.95 -23.07
N GLN A 94 -5.75 -8.48 -22.81
CA GLN A 94 -5.53 -9.84 -22.32
C GLN A 94 -4.40 -9.85 -21.30
N ASP A 95 -4.47 -10.80 -20.37
CA ASP A 95 -3.44 -11.03 -19.36
C ASP A 95 -2.12 -11.44 -20.04
N GLU A 96 -0.99 -11.04 -19.46
CA GLU A 96 0.34 -11.41 -19.93
C GLU A 96 1.13 -12.06 -18.80
N GLY A 97 1.26 -13.40 -18.87
CA GLY A 97 1.85 -14.18 -17.79
C GLY A 97 1.07 -13.99 -16.49
N SER A 98 1.69 -13.36 -15.50
CA SER A 98 1.05 -13.03 -14.22
C SER A 98 0.40 -11.64 -14.18
N LEU A 99 0.62 -10.77 -15.18
CA LEU A 99 0.04 -9.42 -15.26
C LEU A 99 -1.41 -9.48 -15.74
N LEU A 100 -2.32 -8.94 -14.94
CA LEU A 100 -3.74 -8.87 -15.24
C LEU A 100 -4.03 -7.70 -16.19
N ALA A 101 -4.81 -7.96 -17.23
CA ALA A 101 -5.25 -6.97 -18.20
C ALA A 101 -6.02 -5.83 -17.52
N LEU A 102 -5.80 -4.60 -17.96
CA LEU A 102 -6.55 -3.42 -17.51
C LEU A 102 -7.10 -2.65 -18.73
N PRO A 103 -8.40 -2.28 -18.74
CA PRO A 103 -9.04 -1.65 -19.89
C PRO A 103 -8.54 -0.23 -20.21
N HIS A 104 -7.90 0.44 -19.24
CA HIS A 104 -7.37 1.79 -19.40
C HIS A 104 -5.87 1.86 -19.07
N SER A 105 -5.19 2.90 -19.56
CA SER A 105 -3.80 3.14 -19.18
C SER A 105 -3.68 3.49 -17.71
N TYR A 106 -2.53 3.18 -17.10
CA TYR A 106 -2.25 3.41 -15.68
C TYR A 106 -0.81 3.87 -15.47
N ILE A 107 -0.51 4.39 -14.27
CA ILE A 107 0.85 4.74 -13.86
C ILE A 107 1.35 3.68 -12.87
N VAL A 108 2.56 3.17 -13.06
CA VAL A 108 3.22 2.26 -12.12
C VAL A 108 4.16 3.03 -11.19
N PRO A 109 4.55 2.46 -10.03
CA PRO A 109 5.50 3.11 -9.15
C PRO A 109 6.88 3.31 -9.78
N GLY A 110 7.44 2.27 -10.43
CA GLY A 110 8.74 2.29 -11.10
C GLY A 110 9.74 1.23 -10.59
N GLY A 111 10.72 0.88 -11.41
CA GLY A 111 11.72 -0.14 -11.08
C GLY A 111 11.16 -1.56 -11.16
N ARG A 112 11.29 -2.35 -10.08
CA ARG A 112 10.71 -3.72 -10.03
C ARG A 112 9.18 -3.74 -10.04
N PHE A 113 8.55 -2.60 -9.75
CA PHE A 113 7.11 -2.43 -9.65
C PHE A 113 6.54 -2.03 -11.02
N ASN A 114 6.24 -3.05 -11.84
CA ASN A 114 5.78 -2.93 -13.23
C ASN A 114 4.27 -3.11 -13.39
N GLU A 115 3.55 -3.13 -12.29
CA GLU A 115 2.10 -3.25 -12.19
C GLU A 115 1.54 -2.03 -11.44
N ILE A 116 0.26 -1.72 -11.64
CA ILE A 116 -0.40 -0.71 -10.81
C ILE A 116 -0.48 -1.24 -9.37
N TYR A 117 -0.18 -0.40 -8.38
CA TYR A 117 -0.39 -0.68 -6.97
C TYR A 117 -1.52 0.20 -6.43
N TYR A 118 -2.35 -0.35 -5.55
CA TYR A 118 -3.60 0.28 -5.17
C TYR A 118 -3.37 1.62 -4.44
N TRP A 119 -2.73 1.59 -3.28
CA TRP A 119 -2.60 2.81 -2.47
C TRP A 119 -1.60 3.82 -3.04
N ASP A 120 -0.53 3.35 -3.72
CA ASP A 120 0.43 4.17 -4.45
C ASP A 120 -0.25 5.08 -5.48
N SER A 121 -1.33 4.60 -6.09
CA SER A 121 -2.06 5.30 -7.14
C SER A 121 -2.74 6.57 -6.63
N TYR A 122 -3.16 6.62 -5.36
CA TYR A 122 -3.70 7.85 -4.78
C TYR A 122 -2.63 8.93 -4.67
N PHE A 123 -1.46 8.60 -4.13
CA PHE A 123 -0.36 9.55 -3.99
C PHE A 123 0.18 9.98 -5.35
N THR A 124 0.23 9.05 -6.31
CA THR A 124 0.55 9.35 -7.71
C THR A 124 -0.48 10.30 -8.33
N ALA A 125 -1.77 10.09 -8.06
CA ALA A 125 -2.84 10.94 -8.55
C ALA A 125 -2.72 12.39 -8.07
N LEU A 126 -2.13 12.65 -6.89
CA LEU A 126 -1.87 14.02 -6.42
C LEU A 126 -1.04 14.81 -7.45
N GLY A 127 0.07 14.24 -7.92
CA GLY A 127 0.92 14.89 -8.93
C GLY A 127 0.30 14.91 -10.32
N LEU A 128 -0.53 13.92 -10.66
CA LEU A 128 -1.30 13.96 -11.91
C LEU A 128 -2.32 15.10 -11.91
N GLU A 129 -2.97 15.35 -10.78
CA GLU A 129 -3.90 16.47 -10.61
C GLU A 129 -3.16 17.80 -10.72
N ASP A 130 -1.99 17.94 -10.09
CA ASP A 130 -1.17 19.16 -10.15
C ASP A 130 -0.73 19.52 -11.57
N LYS A 131 -0.51 18.53 -12.44
CA LYS A 131 -0.22 18.77 -13.88
C LYS A 131 -1.48 18.82 -14.76
N GLY A 132 -2.68 18.70 -14.19
CA GLY A 132 -3.96 18.76 -14.90
C GLY A 132 -4.34 17.49 -15.68
N ASP A 133 -3.72 16.34 -15.41
CA ASP A 133 -4.00 15.07 -16.08
C ASP A 133 -5.15 14.29 -15.42
N ILE A 134 -6.31 14.95 -15.31
CA ILE A 134 -7.52 14.41 -14.67
C ILE A 134 -8.01 13.15 -15.36
N LYS A 135 -7.86 13.07 -16.70
CA LYS A 135 -8.24 11.89 -17.50
C LYS A 135 -7.45 10.65 -17.09
N GLN A 136 -6.18 10.79 -16.75
CA GLN A 136 -5.37 9.66 -16.30
C GLN A 136 -5.78 9.20 -14.88
N ILE A 137 -6.23 10.11 -14.02
CA ILE A 137 -6.80 9.76 -12.71
C ILE A 137 -8.10 8.97 -12.90
N GLU A 138 -9.01 9.47 -13.75
CA GLU A 138 -10.26 8.78 -14.10
C GLU A 138 -9.98 7.38 -14.68
N ALA A 139 -9.01 7.25 -15.58
CA ALA A 139 -8.59 5.97 -16.13
C ALA A 139 -8.11 4.97 -15.06
N MET A 140 -7.36 5.43 -14.05
CA MET A 140 -6.94 4.56 -12.93
C MET A 140 -8.11 4.17 -12.03
N VAL A 141 -9.04 5.09 -11.76
CA VAL A 141 -10.27 4.78 -11.02
C VAL A 141 -11.12 3.76 -11.77
N ASP A 142 -11.26 3.90 -13.09
CA ASP A 142 -12.02 2.95 -13.92
C ASP A 142 -11.37 1.56 -13.94
N ASN A 143 -10.03 1.50 -13.95
CA ASN A 143 -9.31 0.24 -13.76
C ASN A 143 -9.58 -0.39 -12.38
N PHE A 144 -9.68 0.40 -11.31
CA PHE A 144 -10.05 -0.11 -9.99
C PHE A 144 -11.48 -0.61 -9.92
N VAL A 145 -12.44 0.07 -10.56
CA VAL A 145 -13.82 -0.40 -10.70
C VAL A 145 -13.85 -1.76 -11.43
N ASP A 146 -13.09 -1.91 -12.51
CA ASP A 146 -12.99 -3.16 -13.24
C ASP A 146 -12.36 -4.29 -12.38
N LEU A 147 -11.31 -3.99 -11.62
CA LEU A 147 -10.69 -4.95 -10.70
C LEU A 147 -11.66 -5.39 -9.59
N ILE A 148 -12.39 -4.46 -8.97
CA ILE A 148 -13.43 -4.79 -7.98
C ILE A 148 -14.50 -5.68 -8.60
N THR A 149 -14.89 -5.42 -9.85
CA THR A 149 -15.89 -6.25 -10.55
C THR A 149 -15.39 -7.68 -10.79
N ARG A 150 -14.09 -7.86 -11.08
CA ARG A 150 -13.49 -9.19 -11.36
C ARG A 150 -13.06 -9.95 -10.11
N PHE A 151 -12.68 -9.26 -9.04
CA PHE A 151 -12.00 -9.85 -7.88
C PHE A 151 -12.62 -9.46 -6.52
N ASP A 152 -13.79 -8.82 -6.52
CA ASP A 152 -14.51 -8.23 -5.37
C ASP A 152 -13.75 -7.14 -4.60
N CYS A 153 -12.49 -6.88 -4.95
CA CYS A 153 -11.63 -5.87 -4.33
C CYS A 153 -10.65 -5.34 -5.37
N VAL A 154 -9.97 -4.25 -5.05
CA VAL A 154 -8.73 -3.90 -5.74
C VAL A 154 -7.61 -4.76 -5.16
N PRO A 155 -6.97 -5.67 -5.93
CA PRO A 155 -5.82 -6.42 -5.43
C PRO A 155 -4.65 -5.49 -5.11
N ASN A 156 -3.70 -5.95 -4.29
CA ASN A 156 -2.48 -5.19 -3.93
C ASN A 156 -1.83 -4.51 -5.15
N GLY A 157 -1.68 -5.27 -6.24
CA GLY A 157 -1.48 -4.73 -7.58
C GLY A 157 -2.06 -5.66 -8.65
N ASN A 158 -2.05 -5.28 -9.92
CA ASN A 158 -2.68 -6.06 -11.00
C ASN A 158 -1.87 -7.30 -11.43
N ARG A 159 -1.47 -8.16 -10.47
CA ARG A 159 -0.82 -9.44 -10.70
C ARG A 159 -1.66 -10.58 -10.12
N VAL A 160 -1.66 -11.74 -10.76
CA VAL A 160 -2.41 -12.93 -10.31
C VAL A 160 -2.06 -13.30 -8.86
N TYR A 161 -0.78 -13.22 -8.48
CA TYR A 161 -0.31 -13.57 -7.13
C TYR A 161 -0.73 -12.56 -6.04
N TYR A 162 -1.29 -11.41 -6.42
CA TYR A 162 -1.85 -10.42 -5.50
C TYR A 162 -3.35 -10.57 -5.28
N THR A 163 -4.06 -11.38 -6.06
CA THR A 163 -5.53 -11.54 -5.97
C THR A 163 -6.06 -12.11 -4.65
N SER A 164 -5.20 -12.51 -3.71
CA SER A 164 -5.60 -12.99 -2.38
C SER A 164 -5.66 -11.91 -1.31
N ARG A 165 -5.24 -10.69 -1.63
CA ARG A 165 -5.22 -9.54 -0.72
C ARG A 165 -5.39 -8.22 -1.46
N SER A 166 -5.85 -7.21 -0.74
CA SER A 166 -5.95 -5.84 -1.23
C SER A 166 -4.70 -5.02 -0.84
N GLN A 167 -4.89 -3.72 -0.61
CA GLN A 167 -3.98 -2.75 -0.03
C GLN A 167 -4.80 -1.71 0.74
N PRO A 168 -4.21 -0.70 1.43
CA PRO A 168 -4.98 0.34 2.10
C PRO A 168 -6.03 0.97 1.18
N PRO A 169 -7.33 1.04 1.58
CA PRO A 169 -8.41 1.40 0.67
C PRO A 169 -8.42 2.90 0.38
N VAL A 170 -8.04 3.28 -0.84
CA VAL A 170 -7.91 4.70 -1.26
C VAL A 170 -8.86 5.09 -2.40
N LEU A 171 -9.71 4.18 -2.90
CA LEU A 171 -10.64 4.48 -3.99
C LEU A 171 -11.51 5.69 -3.66
N SER A 172 -12.04 5.76 -2.44
CA SER A 172 -12.86 6.90 -1.99
C SER A 172 -12.09 8.23 -2.02
N LEU A 173 -10.78 8.21 -1.77
CA LEU A 173 -9.93 9.41 -1.83
C LEU A 173 -9.74 9.86 -3.29
N MET A 174 -9.57 8.92 -4.22
CA MET A 174 -9.46 9.24 -5.65
C MET A 174 -10.80 9.68 -6.25
N VAL A 175 -11.92 9.12 -5.78
CA VAL A 175 -13.26 9.60 -6.13
C VAL A 175 -13.47 11.02 -5.61
N GLU A 176 -13.04 11.32 -4.37
CA GLU A 176 -13.07 12.68 -3.80
C GLU A 176 -12.33 13.68 -4.69
N MET A 177 -11.15 13.33 -5.19
CA MET A 177 -10.36 14.17 -6.12
C MET A 177 -11.09 14.42 -7.45
N LEU A 178 -11.86 13.44 -7.94
CA LEU A 178 -12.56 13.56 -9.22
C LEU A 178 -13.91 14.27 -9.12
N LEU A 179 -14.51 14.35 -7.92
CA LEU A 179 -15.83 14.98 -7.71
C LEU A 179 -15.94 16.40 -8.29
N PRO A 180 -14.97 17.33 -8.10
CA PRO A 180 -15.05 18.67 -8.69
C PRO A 180 -15.19 18.68 -10.21
N TYR A 181 -14.73 17.61 -10.90
CA TYR A 181 -14.74 17.49 -12.36
C TYR A 181 -15.90 16.64 -12.88
N LYS A 182 -16.48 15.78 -12.03
CA LYS A 182 -17.39 14.70 -12.42
C LYS A 182 -18.73 14.70 -11.68
N ASN A 183 -18.97 15.59 -10.72
CA ASN A 183 -20.20 15.59 -9.89
C ASN A 183 -21.52 15.74 -10.67
N GLN A 184 -21.49 16.23 -11.91
CA GLN A 184 -22.66 16.32 -12.80
C GLN A 184 -22.87 15.06 -13.66
N ASP A 185 -21.90 14.15 -13.69
CA ASP A 185 -21.96 12.90 -14.44
C ASP A 185 -22.61 11.81 -13.56
N HIS A 186 -23.94 11.69 -13.70
CA HIS A 186 -24.74 10.75 -12.92
C HIS A 186 -24.31 9.29 -13.14
N ASP A 187 -23.97 8.91 -14.37
CA ASP A 187 -23.57 7.54 -14.71
C ASP A 187 -22.22 7.20 -14.07
N TRP A 188 -21.26 8.14 -14.14
CA TRP A 188 -19.99 7.98 -13.44
C TRP A 188 -20.18 7.89 -11.93
N LEU A 189 -21.00 8.76 -11.34
CA LEU A 189 -21.28 8.75 -9.90
C LEU A 189 -21.91 7.42 -9.46
N LEU A 190 -22.88 6.91 -10.21
CA LEU A 190 -23.50 5.61 -9.96
C LEU A 190 -22.47 4.47 -10.05
N LYS A 191 -21.62 4.49 -11.09
CA LYS A 191 -20.56 3.50 -11.31
C LYS A 191 -19.60 3.44 -10.12
N VAL A 192 -19.03 4.57 -9.71
CA VAL A 192 -18.06 4.62 -8.60
C VAL A 192 -18.71 4.34 -7.25
N THR A 193 -19.97 4.74 -7.03
CA THR A 193 -20.70 4.42 -5.81
C THR A 193 -20.89 2.91 -5.66
N ASN A 194 -21.29 2.22 -6.74
CA ASN A 194 -21.42 0.76 -6.72
C ASN A 194 -20.09 0.06 -6.46
N ALA A 195 -18.99 0.55 -7.05
CA ALA A 195 -17.66 0.01 -6.79
C ALA A 195 -17.22 0.21 -5.33
N MET A 196 -17.42 1.40 -4.76
CA MET A 196 -17.12 1.66 -3.35
C MET A 196 -17.97 0.82 -2.40
N LYS A 197 -19.23 0.52 -2.74
CA LYS A 197 -20.08 -0.40 -1.97
C LYS A 197 -19.51 -1.82 -2.00
N ALA A 198 -19.12 -2.32 -3.18
CA ALA A 198 -18.52 -3.63 -3.31
C ALA A 198 -17.17 -3.74 -2.55
N GLU A 199 -16.35 -2.68 -2.58
CA GLU A 199 -15.14 -2.62 -1.76
C GLU A 199 -15.47 -2.63 -0.26
N HIS A 200 -16.45 -1.84 0.18
CA HIS A 200 -16.92 -1.87 1.57
C HIS A 200 -17.36 -3.27 1.99
N ASP A 201 -18.11 -3.98 1.14
CA ASP A 201 -18.57 -5.36 1.36
C ASP A 201 -17.40 -6.35 1.44
N PHE A 202 -16.32 -6.13 0.68
CA PHE A 202 -15.10 -6.92 0.81
C PHE A 202 -14.45 -6.76 2.19
N TRP A 203 -14.30 -5.51 2.66
CA TRP A 203 -13.73 -5.24 3.98
C TRP A 203 -14.63 -5.76 5.11
N HIS A 204 -15.94 -5.76 4.92
CA HIS A 204 -16.95 -6.24 5.88
C HIS A 204 -17.36 -7.72 5.69
N ARG A 205 -16.67 -8.45 4.81
CA ARG A 205 -17.05 -9.83 4.48
C ARG A 205 -17.01 -10.73 5.71
N GLY A 206 -18.19 -11.22 6.09
CA GLY A 206 -18.38 -12.10 7.25
C GLY A 206 -18.77 -11.39 8.54
N GLU A 207 -19.05 -10.08 8.51
CA GLU A 207 -19.57 -9.32 9.67
C GLU A 207 -20.78 -10.01 10.31
N ALA A 208 -21.72 -10.52 9.50
CA ALA A 208 -22.91 -11.22 9.97
C ALA A 208 -22.62 -12.56 10.69
N LEU A 209 -21.42 -13.12 10.57
CA LEU A 209 -21.00 -14.33 11.30
C LEU A 209 -20.58 -14.01 12.74
N LEU A 210 -20.26 -12.75 13.02
CA LEU A 210 -19.66 -12.36 14.28
C LEU A 210 -20.67 -12.37 15.42
N ASN A 211 -20.26 -12.89 16.56
CA ASN A 211 -21.04 -12.93 17.79
C ASN A 211 -20.10 -12.90 19.01
N ALA A 212 -20.63 -13.04 20.22
CA ALA A 212 -19.84 -12.93 21.45
C ALA A 212 -18.72 -13.99 21.55
N ASN A 213 -18.89 -15.15 20.90
CA ASN A 213 -17.92 -16.26 20.92
C ASN A 213 -17.09 -16.37 19.62
N TYR A 214 -17.41 -15.55 18.61
CA TYR A 214 -16.73 -15.53 17.33
C TYR A 214 -16.52 -14.07 16.92
N THR A 215 -15.45 -13.49 17.44
CA THR A 215 -15.23 -12.04 17.43
C THR A 215 -14.42 -11.56 16.23
N SER A 216 -13.89 -12.44 15.39
CA SER A 216 -13.24 -12.01 14.14
C SER A 216 -13.41 -13.02 13.01
N HIS A 217 -13.46 -12.51 11.78
CA HIS A 217 -13.47 -13.31 10.56
C HIS A 217 -12.75 -12.53 9.46
N LYS A 218 -11.64 -13.07 8.93
CA LYS A 218 -10.84 -12.38 7.91
C LYS A 218 -10.53 -10.93 8.31
N ARG A 219 -10.99 -9.94 7.53
CA ARG A 219 -10.77 -8.50 7.73
C ARG A 219 -11.70 -7.86 8.78
N VAL A 220 -12.73 -8.55 9.27
CA VAL A 220 -13.66 -7.98 10.27
C VAL A 220 -13.39 -8.44 11.68
N VAL A 221 -13.51 -7.51 12.62
CA VAL A 221 -13.29 -7.71 14.05
C VAL A 221 -14.41 -7.03 14.84
N ARG A 222 -15.14 -7.81 15.63
CA ARG A 222 -16.11 -7.34 16.62
C ARG A 222 -15.37 -7.09 17.92
N VAL A 223 -15.25 -5.82 18.29
CA VAL A 223 -14.59 -5.39 19.52
C VAL A 223 -15.56 -5.48 20.70
N ASN A 224 -16.83 -5.11 20.49
CA ASN A 224 -17.89 -5.24 21.48
C ASN A 224 -19.26 -5.43 20.79
N GLU A 225 -20.36 -5.30 21.54
CA GLU A 225 -21.69 -5.55 20.98
C GLU A 225 -22.07 -4.67 19.79
N ALA A 226 -21.59 -3.41 19.77
CA ALA A 226 -21.95 -2.38 18.80
C ALA A 226 -20.80 -1.97 17.86
N VAL A 227 -19.56 -2.38 18.15
CA VAL A 227 -18.37 -1.90 17.45
C VAL A 227 -17.77 -3.00 16.58
N ILE A 228 -17.76 -2.75 15.27
CA ILE A 228 -17.01 -3.50 14.27
C ILE A 228 -15.87 -2.61 13.76
N LEU A 229 -14.65 -3.13 13.78
CA LEU A 229 -13.48 -2.54 13.15
C LEU A 229 -12.84 -3.58 12.22
N ASN A 230 -11.81 -3.16 11.51
CA ASN A 230 -11.17 -3.99 10.51
C ASN A 230 -9.68 -4.19 10.80
N ARG A 231 -9.15 -5.27 10.24
CA ARG A 231 -7.73 -5.62 10.23
C ARG A 231 -7.29 -6.04 8.83
N PHE A 232 -5.98 -6.01 8.60
CA PHE A 232 -5.40 -6.60 7.39
C PHE A 232 -5.38 -8.13 7.47
N TRP A 233 -5.60 -8.78 6.32
CA TRP A 233 -5.72 -10.22 6.17
C TRP A 233 -5.51 -10.65 4.72
N ASP A 234 -4.63 -11.62 4.47
CA ASP A 234 -4.57 -12.32 3.17
C ASP A 234 -5.32 -13.67 3.26
N ASP A 235 -6.09 -14.00 2.21
CA ASP A 235 -6.84 -15.25 2.14
C ASP A 235 -5.96 -16.51 1.97
N ASN A 236 -4.69 -16.34 1.62
CA ASN A 236 -3.70 -17.40 1.48
C ASN A 236 -2.75 -17.50 2.70
N THR A 237 -2.17 -18.70 2.85
CA THR A 237 -1.31 -19.10 3.98
C THR A 237 -0.02 -19.77 3.53
N THR A 238 0.43 -19.45 2.33
CA THR A 238 1.61 -20.03 1.68
C THR A 238 2.68 -18.95 1.48
N PRO A 239 3.93 -19.30 1.18
CA PRO A 239 4.94 -18.30 0.78
C PRO A 239 4.43 -17.42 -0.37
N ARG A 240 4.76 -16.12 -0.33
CA ARG A 240 4.47 -15.15 -1.39
C ARG A 240 5.20 -15.54 -2.68
N PRO A 241 4.55 -15.65 -3.85
CA PRO A 241 5.26 -15.99 -5.10
C PRO A 241 6.38 -15.02 -5.44
N GLU A 242 6.17 -13.73 -5.19
CA GLU A 242 7.09 -12.62 -5.43
C GLU A 242 8.27 -12.55 -4.43
N SER A 243 8.18 -13.28 -3.31
CA SER A 243 9.19 -13.34 -2.24
C SER A 243 9.33 -14.77 -1.70
N TYR A 244 9.21 -15.76 -2.58
CA TYR A 244 9.01 -17.16 -2.19
C TYR A 244 10.20 -17.71 -1.41
N LYS A 245 11.41 -17.42 -1.90
CA LYS A 245 12.65 -17.89 -1.28
C LYS A 245 12.82 -17.25 0.10
N GLU A 246 12.56 -15.95 0.20
CA GLU A 246 12.68 -15.16 1.42
C GLU A 246 11.72 -15.69 2.50
N ASP A 247 10.44 -15.88 2.16
CA ASP A 247 9.42 -16.41 3.08
C ASP A 247 9.77 -17.81 3.59
N VAL A 248 10.17 -18.72 2.68
CA VAL A 248 10.55 -20.09 3.06
C VAL A 248 11.80 -20.11 3.95
N GLN A 249 12.76 -19.22 3.71
CA GLN A 249 13.97 -19.12 4.53
C GLN A 249 13.65 -18.59 5.94
N LEU A 250 12.82 -17.56 6.06
CA LEU A 250 12.38 -17.02 7.34
C LEU A 250 11.58 -18.03 8.17
N ALA A 251 10.74 -18.83 7.48
CA ALA A 251 9.92 -19.86 8.11
C ALA A 251 10.66 -21.18 8.36
N ALA A 252 11.95 -21.31 8.00
CA ALA A 252 12.66 -22.58 7.99
C ALA A 252 12.77 -23.26 9.36
N GLN A 253 12.81 -22.47 10.44
CA GLN A 253 12.91 -22.95 11.82
C GLN A 253 11.55 -23.12 12.51
N LEU A 254 10.45 -22.73 11.86
CA LEU A 254 9.10 -22.87 12.39
C LEU A 254 8.55 -24.28 12.16
N SER A 255 7.70 -24.76 13.06
CA SER A 255 6.94 -25.99 12.85
C SER A 255 5.89 -25.84 11.74
N GLU A 256 5.45 -26.93 11.11
CA GLU A 256 4.44 -26.87 10.04
C GLU A 256 3.14 -26.13 10.44
N PRO A 257 2.59 -26.30 11.66
CA PRO A 257 1.45 -25.49 12.12
C PRO A 257 1.75 -23.99 12.22
N GLU A 258 2.95 -23.60 12.65
CA GLU A 258 3.36 -22.19 12.81
C GLU A 258 3.61 -21.52 11.47
N LYS A 259 4.14 -22.25 10.47
CA LYS A 259 4.41 -21.72 9.12
C LYS A 259 3.17 -21.09 8.49
N GLY A 260 2.02 -21.76 8.57
CA GLY A 260 0.77 -21.24 8.01
C GLY A 260 0.30 -19.93 8.66
N HIS A 261 0.56 -19.76 9.95
CA HIS A 261 0.28 -18.50 10.67
C HIS A 261 1.26 -17.40 10.27
N PHE A 262 2.57 -17.72 10.26
CA PHE A 262 3.63 -16.81 9.82
C PHE A 262 3.37 -16.27 8.40
N TYR A 263 3.13 -17.15 7.43
CA TYR A 263 2.89 -16.75 6.04
C TYR A 263 1.67 -15.83 5.91
N ARG A 264 0.60 -16.06 6.69
CA ARG A 264 -0.57 -15.19 6.66
C ARG A 264 -0.28 -13.80 7.22
N ASN A 265 0.48 -13.71 8.31
CA ASN A 265 0.85 -12.42 8.89
C ASN A 265 1.81 -11.62 7.98
N ILE A 266 2.76 -12.30 7.35
CA ILE A 266 3.62 -11.71 6.32
C ILE A 266 2.79 -11.13 5.17
N ARG A 267 1.88 -11.92 4.62
CA ARG A 267 1.01 -11.46 3.53
C ARG A 267 0.05 -10.36 3.94
N ALA A 268 -0.49 -10.42 5.16
CA ALA A 268 -1.33 -9.36 5.72
C ALA A 268 -0.54 -8.06 5.91
N ALA A 269 0.76 -8.12 6.25
CA ALA A 269 1.60 -6.93 6.28
C ALA A 269 1.80 -6.35 4.87
N CYS A 270 1.89 -7.16 3.82
CA CYS A 270 1.85 -6.64 2.45
C CYS A 270 0.48 -6.02 2.10
N GLU A 271 -0.65 -6.55 2.59
CA GLU A 271 -1.97 -5.90 2.46
C GLU A 271 -2.02 -4.55 3.20
N SER A 272 -1.22 -4.39 4.26
CA SER A 272 -1.14 -3.11 4.98
C SER A 272 -0.38 -2.02 4.22
N GLY A 273 0.42 -2.40 3.21
CA GLY A 273 1.41 -1.52 2.57
C GLY A 273 2.67 -1.30 3.41
N TRP A 274 2.73 -1.79 4.66
CA TRP A 274 3.87 -1.65 5.57
C TRP A 274 4.62 -2.99 5.75
N ASP A 275 5.12 -3.57 4.66
CA ASP A 275 5.94 -4.78 4.64
C ASP A 275 7.45 -4.45 4.64
N PHE A 276 8.18 -4.54 5.74
CA PHE A 276 7.74 -4.81 7.10
C PHE A 276 8.11 -3.67 8.06
N SER A 277 7.63 -3.76 9.29
CA SER A 277 7.82 -2.78 10.37
C SER A 277 7.68 -3.46 11.73
N ALA A 278 8.40 -2.94 12.72
CA ALA A 278 8.21 -3.18 14.15
C ALA A 278 6.74 -3.08 14.59
N ARG A 279 5.94 -2.25 13.90
CA ARG A 279 4.49 -2.10 14.08
C ARG A 279 3.75 -3.45 14.14
N TRP A 280 4.22 -4.44 13.39
CA TRP A 280 3.60 -5.75 13.29
C TRP A 280 4.27 -6.82 14.15
N LEU A 281 5.37 -6.53 14.84
CA LEU A 281 6.20 -7.53 15.52
C LEU A 281 5.88 -7.59 17.01
N ASP A 282 5.64 -8.78 17.55
CA ASP A 282 5.31 -8.94 18.97
C ASP A 282 6.47 -8.59 19.92
N ASP A 283 7.71 -8.70 19.44
CA ASP A 283 8.93 -8.32 20.15
C ASP A 283 9.55 -6.99 19.68
N GLY A 284 8.94 -6.36 18.65
CA GLY A 284 9.40 -5.11 18.06
C GLY A 284 10.68 -5.19 17.23
N VAL A 285 11.26 -6.38 17.00
CA VAL A 285 12.59 -6.51 16.37
C VAL A 285 12.65 -7.64 15.34
N ASN A 286 12.15 -8.84 15.64
CA ASN A 286 12.34 -10.02 14.79
C ASN A 286 11.12 -10.28 13.91
N LEU A 287 11.32 -10.30 12.59
CA LEU A 287 10.27 -10.56 11.60
C LEU A 287 9.56 -11.91 11.80
N SER A 288 10.23 -12.91 12.39
CA SER A 288 9.60 -14.20 12.73
C SER A 288 8.48 -14.08 13.77
N THR A 289 8.39 -12.97 14.51
CA THR A 289 7.33 -12.69 15.49
C THR A 289 6.18 -11.85 14.92
N ILE A 290 6.11 -11.72 13.59
CA ILE A 290 5.09 -10.92 12.92
C ILE A 290 3.68 -11.43 13.22
N ASN A 291 2.81 -10.50 13.63
CA ASN A 291 1.49 -10.77 14.17
C ASN A 291 0.42 -9.77 13.64
N THR A 292 0.56 -9.36 12.38
CA THR A 292 -0.29 -8.38 11.70
C THR A 292 -1.80 -8.68 11.84
N THR A 293 -2.19 -9.95 11.72
CA THR A 293 -3.60 -10.37 11.77
C THR A 293 -4.22 -10.26 13.16
N ASN A 294 -3.44 -9.99 14.22
CA ASN A 294 -3.96 -9.68 15.54
C ASN A 294 -3.88 -8.19 15.88
N ARG A 295 -3.66 -7.33 14.88
CA ARG A 295 -3.69 -5.87 15.05
C ARG A 295 -4.97 -5.31 14.44
N ILE A 296 -5.63 -4.38 15.13
CA ILE A 296 -6.60 -3.44 14.56
C ILE A 296 -5.82 -2.17 14.20
N PRO A 297 -5.53 -1.92 12.91
CA PRO A 297 -4.69 -0.80 12.50
C PRO A 297 -5.47 0.51 12.50
N VAL A 298 -4.90 1.58 13.06
CA VAL A 298 -5.56 2.89 13.09
C VAL A 298 -5.76 3.48 11.69
N ASP A 299 -4.76 3.34 10.82
CA ASP A 299 -4.80 3.84 9.44
C ASP A 299 -5.88 3.16 8.59
N LEU A 300 -5.98 1.83 8.63
CA LEU A 300 -7.05 1.10 7.92
C LEU A 300 -8.44 1.60 8.32
N ASN A 301 -8.68 1.74 9.62
CA ASN A 301 -10.00 2.13 10.10
C ASN A 301 -10.30 3.61 9.79
N CYS A 302 -9.29 4.50 9.77
CA CYS A 302 -9.47 5.86 9.28
C CYS A 302 -9.77 5.93 7.77
N LEU A 303 -9.16 5.07 6.96
CA LEU A 303 -9.44 4.99 5.53
C LEU A 303 -10.84 4.42 5.24
N LEU A 304 -11.29 3.43 6.02
CA LEU A 304 -12.66 2.93 5.94
C LEU A 304 -13.70 3.97 6.40
N TYR A 305 -13.36 4.83 7.37
CA TYR A 305 -14.20 5.98 7.73
C TYR A 305 -14.35 6.95 6.55
N LYS A 306 -13.25 7.21 5.82
CA LYS A 306 -13.30 8.02 4.58
C LYS A 306 -14.14 7.36 3.49
N LEU A 307 -14.07 6.04 3.35
CA LEU A 307 -14.92 5.27 2.43
C LEU A 307 -16.41 5.40 2.78
N GLU A 308 -16.78 5.18 4.05
CA GLU A 308 -18.17 5.29 4.51
C GLU A 308 -18.70 6.73 4.36
N THR A 309 -17.88 7.74 4.67
CA THR A 309 -18.25 9.16 4.49
C THR A 309 -18.46 9.51 3.00
N MET A 310 -17.63 8.97 2.12
CA MET A 310 -17.77 9.17 0.67
C MET A 310 -19.00 8.45 0.13
N LEU A 311 -19.27 7.22 0.60
CA LEU A 311 -20.48 6.48 0.26
C LEU A 311 -21.74 7.24 0.67
N ASN A 312 -21.76 7.81 1.89
CA ASN A 312 -22.84 8.72 2.30
C ASN A 312 -23.03 9.88 1.31
N THR A 313 -21.94 10.58 0.99
CA THR A 313 -21.94 11.73 0.06
C THR A 313 -22.50 11.34 -1.31
N CYS A 314 -22.01 10.26 -1.91
CA CYS A 314 -22.44 9.82 -3.22
C CYS A 314 -23.87 9.26 -3.22
N CYS A 315 -24.27 8.47 -2.22
CA CYS A 315 -25.65 8.00 -2.08
C CYS A 315 -26.63 9.16 -1.92
N SER A 316 -26.30 10.18 -1.13
CA SER A 316 -27.12 11.39 -1.01
C SER A 316 -27.27 12.10 -2.35
N ALA A 317 -26.17 12.27 -3.10
CA ALA A 317 -26.19 12.89 -4.43
C ALA A 317 -26.99 12.09 -5.47
N LEU A 318 -27.06 10.76 -5.33
CA LEU A 318 -27.89 9.87 -6.16
C LEU A 318 -29.36 9.80 -5.69
N GLY A 319 -29.71 10.41 -4.55
CA GLY A 319 -31.07 10.34 -3.98
C GLY A 319 -31.37 9.07 -3.18
N GLU A 320 -30.35 8.24 -2.91
CA GLU A 320 -30.44 6.97 -2.17
C GLU A 320 -30.44 7.21 -0.64
N ARG A 321 -31.53 7.84 -0.14
CA ARG A 321 -31.61 8.35 1.24
C ARG A 321 -31.38 7.30 2.32
N ASN A 322 -31.89 6.08 2.14
CA ASN A 322 -31.73 5.01 3.14
C ASN A 322 -30.26 4.55 3.24
N LEU A 323 -29.60 4.36 2.09
CA LEU A 323 -28.19 3.98 2.06
C LEU A 323 -27.29 5.11 2.57
N SER A 324 -27.60 6.35 2.24
CA SER A 324 -26.90 7.53 2.77
C SER A 324 -26.95 7.56 4.31
N ALA A 325 -28.15 7.39 4.90
CA ALA A 325 -28.31 7.33 6.36
C ALA A 325 -27.59 6.12 6.99
N GLU A 326 -27.58 4.96 6.32
CA GLU A 326 -26.83 3.78 6.79
C GLU A 326 -25.33 4.07 6.86
N PHE A 327 -24.74 4.62 5.79
CA PHE A 327 -23.31 4.92 5.75
C PHE A 327 -22.92 6.09 6.65
N GLU A 328 -23.79 7.08 6.84
CA GLU A 328 -23.62 8.10 7.87
C GLU A 328 -23.49 7.46 9.26
N MET A 329 -24.34 6.47 9.55
CA MET A 329 -24.30 5.79 10.84
C MET A 329 -23.05 4.93 11.01
N ARG A 330 -22.67 4.15 9.99
CA ARG A 330 -21.43 3.36 10.00
C ARG A 330 -20.20 4.25 10.22
N ALA A 331 -20.11 5.37 9.50
CA ALA A 331 -19.02 6.34 9.66
C ALA A 331 -18.96 6.90 11.08
N LEU A 332 -20.09 7.30 11.67
CA LEU A 332 -20.12 7.82 13.05
C LEU A 332 -19.69 6.75 14.06
N GLN A 333 -20.20 5.53 13.95
CA GLN A 333 -19.83 4.42 14.83
C GLN A 333 -18.33 4.11 14.75
N ARG A 334 -17.77 4.08 13.54
CA ARG A 334 -16.34 3.87 13.32
C ARG A 334 -15.49 4.99 13.92
N LYS A 335 -15.87 6.26 13.71
CA LYS A 335 -15.18 7.42 14.28
C LYS A 335 -15.14 7.35 15.81
N LEU A 336 -16.27 7.03 16.44
CA LEU A 336 -16.34 6.84 17.90
C LEU A 336 -15.45 5.69 18.36
N ALA A 337 -15.51 4.55 17.68
CA ALA A 337 -14.69 3.38 18.00
C ALA A 337 -13.18 3.64 17.88
N ILE A 338 -12.75 4.39 16.87
CA ILE A 338 -11.33 4.77 16.72
C ILE A 338 -10.89 5.61 17.93
N ASN A 339 -11.64 6.65 18.30
CA ASN A 339 -11.27 7.53 19.41
C ASN A 339 -11.44 6.86 20.79
N GLU A 340 -12.26 5.83 20.92
CA GLU A 340 -12.38 5.05 22.15
C GLU A 340 -11.26 4.00 22.30
N LEU A 341 -11.00 3.24 21.23
CA LEU A 341 -10.15 2.06 21.29
C LEU A 341 -8.68 2.34 20.96
N LEU A 342 -8.43 3.24 20.00
CA LEU A 342 -7.11 3.44 19.38
C LEU A 342 -6.38 4.67 19.94
N TRP A 343 -7.06 5.50 20.74
CA TRP A 343 -6.46 6.66 21.41
C TRP A 343 -5.94 6.31 22.82
N CYS A 344 -4.65 6.53 23.05
CA CYS A 344 -4.07 6.39 24.39
C CYS A 344 -4.13 7.72 25.15
N LYS A 345 -5.04 7.85 26.13
CA LYS A 345 -5.12 9.06 26.98
C LYS A 345 -3.82 9.38 27.74
N LYS A 346 -3.05 8.35 28.13
CA LYS A 346 -1.79 8.51 28.88
C LYS A 346 -0.68 9.06 27.99
N SER A 347 -0.51 8.47 26.81
CA SER A 347 0.50 8.89 25.85
C SER A 347 0.06 10.08 25.00
N ARG A 348 -1.25 10.39 24.97
CA ARG A 348 -1.87 11.42 24.11
C ARG A 348 -1.53 11.22 22.63
N PHE A 349 -1.69 9.98 22.17
CA PHE A 349 -1.34 9.57 20.81
C PHE A 349 -2.19 8.37 20.38
N TYR A 350 -2.33 8.16 19.07
CA TYR A 350 -3.00 6.99 18.51
C TYR A 350 -2.06 5.80 18.35
N PHE A 351 -2.59 4.60 18.56
CA PHE A 351 -1.90 3.33 18.42
C PHE A 351 -2.82 2.28 17.79
N ASP A 352 -2.24 1.25 17.19
CA ASP A 352 -3.00 0.05 16.83
C ASP A 352 -3.42 -0.72 18.09
N TYR A 353 -4.51 -1.47 18.03
CA TYR A 353 -4.94 -2.35 19.13
C TYR A 353 -4.50 -3.79 18.90
N ASP A 354 -3.89 -4.41 19.91
CA ASP A 354 -3.51 -5.82 19.94
C ASP A 354 -4.67 -6.66 20.47
N LEU A 355 -5.26 -7.49 19.59
CA LEU A 355 -6.35 -8.39 19.93
C LEU A 355 -5.96 -9.53 20.85
N SER A 356 -4.72 -10.00 20.75
CA SER A 356 -4.24 -11.14 21.54
C SER A 356 -3.92 -10.74 22.98
N ARG A 357 -3.47 -9.50 23.18
CA ARG A 357 -3.12 -8.94 24.50
C ARG A 357 -4.19 -8.02 25.07
N GLU A 358 -5.24 -7.73 24.30
CA GLU A 358 -6.33 -6.80 24.66
C GLU A 358 -5.83 -5.44 25.16
N GLN A 359 -4.85 -4.87 24.44
CA GLN A 359 -4.24 -3.60 24.80
C GLN A 359 -3.75 -2.84 23.56
N LEU A 360 -3.48 -1.54 23.73
CA LEU A 360 -2.79 -0.77 22.70
C LEU A 360 -1.37 -1.30 22.46
N SER A 361 -0.97 -1.30 21.19
CA SER A 361 0.41 -1.54 20.77
C SER A 361 1.34 -0.48 21.40
N PRO A 362 2.57 -0.86 21.82
CA PRO A 362 3.53 0.10 22.35
C PRO A 362 4.25 0.90 21.24
N VAL A 363 4.00 0.60 19.97
CA VAL A 363 4.78 1.13 18.85
C VAL A 363 4.27 2.49 18.40
N PHE A 364 5.13 3.51 18.50
CA PHE A 364 4.87 4.85 17.97
C PHE A 364 5.17 4.88 16.47
N SER A 365 4.14 5.04 15.64
CA SER A 365 4.25 5.09 14.17
C SER A 365 3.48 6.28 13.58
N LEU A 366 3.81 6.64 12.33
CA LEU A 366 3.10 7.69 11.58
C LEU A 366 1.69 7.29 11.13
N ALA A 367 1.23 6.07 11.42
CA ALA A 367 -0.18 5.73 11.23
C ALA A 367 -1.11 6.64 12.05
N SER A 368 -0.60 7.22 13.16
CA SER A 368 -1.30 8.20 13.99
C SER A 368 -1.58 9.55 13.30
N CYS A 369 -0.98 9.82 12.14
CA CYS A 369 -1.32 10.98 11.32
C CYS A 369 -2.61 10.78 10.53
N VAL A 370 -3.00 9.53 10.28
CA VAL A 370 -4.17 9.21 9.46
C VAL A 370 -5.50 9.62 10.11
N PRO A 371 -5.68 9.56 11.45
CA PRO A 371 -6.81 10.19 12.14
C PRO A 371 -6.97 11.69 11.85
N LEU A 372 -5.87 12.46 11.81
CA LEU A 372 -5.92 13.88 11.45
C LEU A 372 -6.32 14.02 9.97
N PHE A 373 -5.61 13.33 9.07
CA PHE A 373 -5.94 13.35 7.63
C PHE A 373 -7.40 12.98 7.34
N ALA A 374 -7.95 12.01 8.07
CA ALA A 374 -9.31 11.53 7.87
C ALA A 374 -10.37 12.43 8.53
N GLY A 375 -10.01 13.38 9.39
CA GLY A 375 -10.97 14.18 10.16
C GLY A 375 -11.61 13.43 11.33
N VAL A 376 -10.91 12.42 11.88
CA VAL A 376 -11.38 11.59 13.00
C VAL A 376 -11.05 12.25 14.35
N SER A 377 -9.87 12.86 14.47
CA SER A 377 -9.45 13.54 15.69
C SER A 377 -10.35 14.72 16.07
N ASP A 378 -10.39 15.05 17.36
CA ASP A 378 -10.76 16.39 17.79
C ASP A 378 -9.54 17.34 17.76
N ALA A 379 -9.78 18.63 18.02
CA ALA A 379 -8.72 19.64 17.99
C ALA A 379 -7.61 19.40 19.03
N ALA A 380 -7.96 18.92 20.23
CA ALA A 380 -6.98 18.67 21.28
C ALA A 380 -6.15 17.40 20.99
N GLU A 381 -6.78 16.36 20.45
CA GLU A 381 -6.09 15.17 19.96
C GLU A 381 -5.10 15.52 18.84
N ALA A 382 -5.50 16.40 17.90
CA ALA A 382 -4.62 16.90 16.86
C ALA A 382 -3.45 17.73 17.41
N ASP A 383 -3.69 18.60 18.40
CA ASP A 383 -2.63 19.34 19.09
C ASP A 383 -1.56 18.39 19.67
N TYR A 384 -1.99 17.34 20.38
CA TYR A 384 -1.06 16.38 20.97
C TYR A 384 -0.31 15.54 19.94
N VAL A 385 -0.98 15.13 18.86
CA VAL A 385 -0.30 14.44 17.75
C VAL A 385 0.74 15.37 17.13
N ALA A 386 0.41 16.64 16.89
CA ALA A 386 1.36 17.63 16.37
C ALA A 386 2.58 17.81 17.29
N GLU A 387 2.39 17.84 18.62
CA GLU A 387 3.48 17.87 19.60
C GLU A 387 4.41 16.66 19.46
N HIS A 388 3.85 15.45 19.37
CA HIS A 388 4.64 14.24 19.15
C HIS A 388 5.39 14.26 17.82
N LEU A 389 4.74 14.71 16.74
CA LEU A 389 5.37 14.80 15.43
C LEU A 389 6.56 15.77 15.45
N ALA A 390 6.39 16.96 16.03
CA ALA A 390 7.45 17.96 16.14
C ALA A 390 8.62 17.48 17.00
N LYS A 391 8.33 16.80 18.11
CA LYS A 391 9.33 16.41 19.10
C LYS A 391 10.07 15.13 18.74
N ASP A 392 9.33 14.09 18.35
CA ASP A 392 9.84 12.73 18.31
C ASP A 392 10.07 12.24 16.87
N PHE A 393 9.19 12.60 15.92
CA PHE A 393 9.21 12.08 14.55
C PHE A 393 9.96 12.96 13.55
N LEU A 394 9.93 14.28 13.72
CA LEU A 394 10.53 15.22 12.77
C LEU A 394 12.07 15.21 12.87
N LYS A 395 12.71 14.78 11.79
CA LYS A 395 14.16 14.70 11.59
C LYS A 395 14.60 15.64 10.47
N GLU A 396 15.88 15.62 10.13
CA GLU A 396 16.49 16.56 9.17
C GLU A 396 15.80 16.55 7.80
N GLY A 397 15.42 15.36 7.31
CA GLY A 397 14.79 15.17 6.00
C GLY A 397 13.27 15.01 5.98
N GLY A 398 12.59 15.11 7.13
CA GLY A 398 11.15 14.85 7.25
C GLY A 398 10.82 13.96 8.44
N LEU A 399 9.69 13.24 8.37
CA LEU A 399 9.21 12.38 9.46
C LEU A 399 9.67 10.92 9.27
N VAL A 400 10.19 10.29 10.33
CA VAL A 400 10.46 8.83 10.35
C VAL A 400 9.17 8.02 10.42
N SER A 401 9.07 6.88 9.74
CA SER A 401 7.85 6.05 9.72
C SER A 401 7.44 5.50 11.09
N CYS A 402 8.43 5.07 11.86
CA CYS A 402 8.28 4.56 13.21
C CYS A 402 9.47 5.04 14.05
N LEU A 403 9.28 5.21 15.35
CA LEU A 403 10.39 5.51 16.26
C LEU A 403 11.27 4.29 16.56
N SER A 404 10.79 3.08 16.24
CA SER A 404 11.56 1.84 16.36
C SER A 404 12.74 1.84 15.38
N ASP A 405 13.91 1.40 15.85
CA ASP A 405 15.13 1.22 15.06
C ASP A 405 15.31 -0.27 14.79
N THR A 406 14.87 -0.72 13.61
CA THR A 406 14.97 -2.12 13.17
C THR A 406 15.64 -2.20 11.80
N LYS A 407 15.78 -3.42 11.27
CA LYS A 407 16.26 -3.65 9.90
C LYS A 407 15.15 -3.55 8.87
N GLU A 408 13.91 -3.33 9.29
CA GLU A 408 12.75 -3.29 8.41
C GLU A 408 12.58 -1.92 7.77
N GLN A 409 11.94 -1.89 6.60
CA GLN A 409 11.96 -0.68 5.77
C GLN A 409 10.95 0.40 6.19
N TRP A 410 9.89 0.04 6.90
CA TRP A 410 8.87 0.97 7.39
C TRP A 410 9.13 1.44 8.84
N ASP A 411 10.40 1.43 9.25
CA ASP A 411 10.89 1.88 10.55
C ASP A 411 11.96 2.98 10.41
N SER A 412 12.38 3.58 11.53
CA SER A 412 13.52 4.51 11.54
C SER A 412 14.76 3.80 10.97
N PRO A 413 15.58 4.49 10.15
CA PRO A 413 15.60 5.93 9.89
C PRO A 413 14.81 6.37 8.65
N ASN A 414 13.99 5.48 8.07
CA ASN A 414 13.33 5.76 6.81
C ASN A 414 12.11 6.66 6.97
N GLY A 415 11.87 7.50 5.96
CA GLY A 415 10.64 8.23 5.75
C GLY A 415 10.11 7.98 4.34
N TRP A 416 8.79 7.88 4.23
CA TRP A 416 8.09 7.57 2.99
C TRP A 416 7.12 8.68 2.61
N ALA A 417 7.07 9.02 1.32
CA ALA A 417 6.24 10.09 0.77
C ALA A 417 4.76 10.03 1.22
N PRO A 418 4.07 8.87 1.18
CA PRO A 418 2.70 8.73 1.68
C PRO A 418 2.47 9.28 3.10
N GLN A 419 3.37 8.95 4.02
CA GLN A 419 3.23 9.31 5.43
C GLN A 419 3.51 10.80 5.64
N GLN A 420 4.42 11.39 4.85
CA GLN A 420 4.62 12.84 4.85
C GLN A 420 3.36 13.56 4.40
N TRP A 421 2.71 13.07 3.33
CA TRP A 421 1.47 13.66 2.83
C TRP A 421 0.35 13.59 3.87
N PHE A 422 0.10 12.42 4.46
CA PHE A 422 -0.92 12.28 5.49
C PHE A 422 -0.66 13.22 6.68
N ALA A 423 0.59 13.33 7.14
CA ALA A 423 0.95 14.23 8.22
C ALA A 423 0.74 15.70 7.83
N VAL A 424 1.29 16.15 6.71
CA VAL A 424 1.20 17.56 6.26
C VAL A 424 -0.26 17.95 6.02
N LYS A 425 -1.02 17.14 5.29
CA LYS A 425 -2.44 17.41 5.01
C LYS A 425 -3.27 17.43 6.28
N GLY A 426 -3.10 16.44 7.16
CA GLY A 426 -3.79 16.38 8.45
C GLY A 426 -3.45 17.58 9.34
N LEU A 427 -2.17 17.97 9.44
CA LEU A 427 -1.76 19.14 10.21
C LEU A 427 -2.36 20.44 9.65
N LEU A 428 -2.40 20.61 8.33
CA LEU A 428 -3.02 21.77 7.69
C LEU A 428 -4.53 21.85 7.99
N ASP A 429 -5.24 20.73 7.94
CA ASP A 429 -6.68 20.68 8.22
C ASP A 429 -7.05 21.07 9.65
N TYR A 430 -6.12 20.91 10.59
CA TYR A 430 -6.29 21.29 12.00
C TYR A 430 -5.57 22.60 12.36
N GLY A 431 -5.03 23.34 11.37
CA GLY A 431 -4.42 24.66 11.59
C GLY A 431 -2.99 24.65 12.12
N HIS A 432 -2.30 23.50 12.14
CA HIS A 432 -0.88 23.39 12.48
C HIS A 432 0.05 23.75 11.31
N THR A 433 -0.22 24.88 10.66
CA THR A 433 0.44 25.30 9.42
C THR A 433 1.97 25.41 9.55
N ALA A 434 2.47 25.92 10.68
CA ALA A 434 3.92 26.09 10.87
C ALA A 434 4.68 24.75 10.90
N LEU A 435 4.12 23.73 11.56
CA LEU A 435 4.73 22.40 11.60
C LEU A 435 4.60 21.69 10.25
N ALA A 436 3.43 21.79 9.60
CA ALA A 436 3.20 21.25 8.27
C ALA A 436 4.21 21.81 7.25
N GLU A 437 4.43 23.12 7.27
CA GLU A 437 5.39 23.80 6.41
C GLU A 437 6.83 23.36 6.71
N GLN A 438 7.18 23.18 7.98
CA GLN A 438 8.50 22.68 8.37
C GLN A 438 8.75 21.27 7.84
N ILE A 439 7.78 20.36 7.96
CA ILE A 439 7.88 18.99 7.41
C ILE A 439 8.03 19.04 5.89
N ARG A 440 7.18 19.82 5.22
CA ARG A 440 7.17 20.00 3.75
C ARG A 440 8.53 20.49 3.24
N LEU A 441 9.08 21.53 3.85
CA LEU A 441 10.36 22.12 3.45
C LEU A 441 11.54 21.16 3.68
N ARG A 442 11.56 20.44 4.81
CA ARG A 442 12.61 19.44 5.08
C ARG A 442 12.59 18.30 4.06
N TRP A 443 11.39 17.81 3.74
CA TRP A 443 11.23 16.80 2.70
C TRP A 443 11.72 17.28 1.33
N ILE A 444 11.22 18.42 0.84
CA ILE A 444 11.65 18.98 -0.47
C ILE A 444 13.16 19.19 -0.50
N THR A 445 13.74 19.78 0.55
CA THR A 445 15.18 20.06 0.60
C THR A 445 15.99 18.77 0.49
N MET A 446 15.61 17.72 1.22
CA MET A 446 16.25 16.41 1.13
C MET A 446 16.12 15.82 -0.29
N ILE A 447 14.92 15.85 -0.88
CA ILE A 447 14.69 15.33 -2.23
C ILE A 447 15.57 16.06 -3.26
N GLU A 448 15.62 17.39 -3.22
CA GLU A 448 16.44 18.18 -4.14
C GLU A 448 17.94 17.94 -3.95
N MET A 449 18.39 17.76 -2.71
CA MET A 449 19.79 17.44 -2.42
C MET A 449 20.17 16.04 -2.93
N ASP A 450 19.34 15.03 -2.67
CA ASP A 450 19.59 13.67 -3.17
C ASP A 450 19.52 13.62 -4.70
N PHE A 451 18.56 14.33 -5.30
CA PHE A 451 18.42 14.43 -6.75
C PHE A 451 19.67 15.03 -7.42
N LYS A 452 20.29 16.08 -6.84
CA LYS A 452 21.56 16.64 -7.36
C LYS A 452 22.70 15.63 -7.40
N ASN A 453 22.68 14.64 -6.50
CA ASN A 453 23.71 13.61 -6.42
C ASN A 453 23.42 12.40 -7.32
N ARG A 454 22.14 12.03 -7.48
CA ARG A 454 21.73 10.78 -8.16
C ARG A 454 21.09 10.97 -9.52
N GLY A 455 20.49 12.12 -9.80
CA GLY A 455 19.70 12.37 -11.00
C GLY A 455 18.36 11.63 -11.05
N CYS A 456 17.88 11.08 -9.93
CA CYS A 456 16.61 10.37 -9.86
C CYS A 456 15.92 10.49 -8.49
N LEU A 457 14.62 10.16 -8.44
CA LEU A 457 13.84 10.03 -7.21
C LEU A 457 13.68 8.56 -6.82
N LEU A 458 13.59 8.31 -5.51
CA LEU A 458 13.57 6.98 -4.90
C LEU A 458 12.22 6.69 -4.23
N GLU A 459 11.97 5.42 -3.91
CA GLU A 459 10.76 5.00 -3.18
C GLU A 459 10.71 5.55 -1.74
N LYS A 460 11.86 5.70 -1.08
CA LYS A 460 11.99 6.08 0.34
C LYS A 460 13.35 6.73 0.62
N TYR A 461 13.45 7.45 1.72
CA TYR A 461 14.63 8.24 2.08
C TYR A 461 15.02 8.09 3.54
N ASN A 462 16.32 8.20 3.85
CA ASN A 462 16.80 8.28 5.22
C ASN A 462 16.58 9.71 5.73
N VAL A 463 15.55 9.93 6.54
CA VAL A 463 15.20 11.28 7.01
C VAL A 463 16.01 11.70 8.25
N VAL A 464 16.68 10.76 8.92
CA VAL A 464 17.58 11.03 10.05
C VAL A 464 18.93 11.57 9.56
N SER A 465 19.45 10.99 8.48
CA SER A 465 20.72 11.34 7.87
C SER A 465 20.53 11.40 6.34
N PRO A 466 20.04 12.53 5.80
CA PRO A 466 19.70 12.71 4.39
C PRO A 466 20.82 12.40 3.38
N ASN A 467 22.08 12.42 3.82
CA ASN A 467 23.24 12.07 2.99
C ASN A 467 23.46 10.55 2.84
N GLN A 468 22.75 9.71 3.61
CA GLN A 468 22.83 8.26 3.52
C GLN A 468 21.69 7.70 2.67
N THR A 469 21.98 6.64 1.91
CA THR A 469 20.93 5.90 1.21
C THR A 469 20.03 5.22 2.23
N ALA A 470 18.72 5.32 2.04
CA ALA A 470 17.76 4.51 2.78
C ALA A 470 18.03 3.01 2.59
N GLY A 471 17.55 2.19 3.52
CA GLY A 471 17.77 0.74 3.47
C GLY A 471 16.65 -0.06 4.12
N GLY A 472 16.98 -1.28 4.50
CA GLY A 472 16.07 -2.20 5.19
C GLY A 472 15.06 -2.90 4.29
N GLY A 473 14.44 -3.94 4.83
CA GLY A 473 13.50 -4.82 4.13
C GLY A 473 14.18 -5.87 3.24
N GLU A 474 13.38 -6.47 2.35
CA GLU A 474 13.78 -7.66 1.59
C GLU A 474 14.37 -7.38 0.20
N TYR A 475 14.32 -6.13 -0.28
CA TYR A 475 14.80 -5.74 -1.60
C TYR A 475 15.56 -4.40 -1.58
N GLN A 476 16.30 -4.11 -2.65
CA GLN A 476 17.08 -2.88 -2.78
C GLN A 476 16.19 -1.67 -3.05
N VAL A 477 16.57 -0.48 -2.60
CA VAL A 477 15.80 0.75 -2.86
C VAL A 477 15.49 0.93 -4.35
N GLN A 478 14.22 1.22 -4.66
CA GLN A 478 13.74 1.39 -6.04
C GLN A 478 13.79 2.84 -6.52
N GLN A 479 14.00 3.01 -7.83
CA GLN A 479 14.01 4.29 -8.55
C GLN A 479 12.67 4.52 -9.26
N GLY A 480 12.25 5.77 -9.31
CA GLY A 480 11.04 6.23 -9.98
C GLY A 480 10.61 7.55 -9.33
N PHE A 481 9.79 7.62 -8.29
CA PHE A 481 8.86 6.60 -7.82
C PHE A 481 7.49 7.27 -7.71
N GLY A 482 6.43 6.64 -8.21
CA GLY A 482 5.11 7.24 -8.41
C GLY A 482 4.61 8.12 -7.25
N TRP A 483 4.60 7.60 -6.02
CA TRP A 483 4.18 8.38 -4.85
C TRP A 483 5.12 9.54 -4.48
N THR A 484 6.40 9.45 -4.78
CA THR A 484 7.43 10.41 -4.34
C THR A 484 7.30 11.59 -5.26
N ASN A 485 7.16 11.30 -6.55
CA ASN A 485 6.86 12.26 -7.59
C ASN A 485 5.54 12.98 -7.30
N GLY A 486 4.49 12.21 -6.96
CA GLY A 486 3.17 12.76 -6.68
C GLY A 486 3.13 13.67 -5.44
N VAL A 487 3.64 13.20 -4.30
CA VAL A 487 3.67 13.98 -3.05
C VAL A 487 4.61 15.17 -3.15
N THR A 488 5.78 15.02 -3.77
CA THR A 488 6.73 16.13 -3.94
C THR A 488 6.14 17.19 -4.87
N SER A 489 5.47 16.79 -5.96
CA SER A 489 4.72 17.71 -6.82
C SER A 489 3.65 18.46 -6.03
N ARG A 490 2.88 17.77 -5.19
CA ARG A 490 1.87 18.41 -4.34
C ARG A 490 2.48 19.38 -3.35
N PHE A 491 3.60 19.03 -2.73
CA PHE A 491 4.31 19.90 -1.81
C PHE A 491 4.84 21.18 -2.49
N TYR A 492 5.23 21.15 -3.76
CA TYR A 492 5.58 22.38 -4.48
C TYR A 492 4.36 23.30 -4.73
N ASN A 493 3.16 22.73 -4.82
CA ASN A 493 1.93 23.44 -5.15
C ASN A 493 1.07 23.82 -3.93
N LEU A 494 1.44 23.40 -2.71
CA LEU A 494 0.75 23.84 -1.50
C LEU A 494 0.87 25.37 -1.35
N PRO A 495 -0.22 26.08 -0.99
CA PRO A 495 -0.18 27.51 -0.77
C PRO A 495 0.80 27.84 0.37
N LYS A 496 1.59 28.90 0.15
CA LYS A 496 2.59 29.41 1.11
C LYS A 496 1.96 30.10 2.30
#